data_AF-K1SU30-F1
#
_entry.id   AF-K1SU30-F1
#
_cell.length_a   1.000
_cell.length_b   1.000
_cell.length_c   1.000
_cell.angle_alpha   90.00
_cell.angle_beta   90.00
_cell.angle_gamma   90.00
#
_symmetry.space_group_name_H-M   'P 1'
#
loop_
_entity.id
_entity.type
_entity.pdbx_description
1 polymer ?
#
loop_
_entity_poly.entity_id
_entity_poly.type
_entity_poly.pdbx_seq_one_letter_code
_entity_poly.pdbx_strand_id
1 'polypeptide(L)'
;MAHDAMKKDLIEWVLWNSELLMGHKFYCTGTTGTLILEALREKHPDVEWDFTILKSGPLGGDQQMGSRIVDGEIDYLFFFT
;
A
#
# COMPACT_ATOMS: atom_id res chain seq x y z
N MET A 1 1.61 0.08 4.99
CA MET A 1 2.41 -1.09 5.44
C MET A 1 1.59 -1.89 6.45
N ALA A 2 1.75 -3.21 6.49
CA ALA A 2 1.09 -4.05 7.50
C ALA A 2 1.94 -5.27 7.89
N HIS A 3 1.97 -5.61 9.17
CA HIS A 3 2.37 -6.94 9.63
C HIS A 3 1.34 -8.00 9.24
N ASP A 4 1.75 -9.27 9.22
CA ASP A 4 0.94 -10.38 8.68
C ASP A 4 -0.46 -10.47 9.28
N ALA A 5 -0.59 -10.33 10.60
CA ALA A 5 -1.88 -10.38 11.28
C ALA A 5 -2.83 -9.24 10.89
N MET A 6 -2.29 -8.11 10.45
CA MET A 6 -3.04 -6.88 10.14
C MET A 6 -3.31 -6.70 8.64
N LYS A 7 -2.82 -7.60 7.78
CA LYS A 7 -2.99 -7.48 6.32
C LYS A 7 -4.46 -7.46 5.91
N LYS A 8 -5.28 -8.31 6.53
CA LYS A 8 -6.71 -8.39 6.24
C LYS A 8 -7.39 -7.06 6.55
N ASP A 9 -7.17 -6.53 7.75
CA ASP A 9 -7.77 -5.27 8.19
C ASP A 9 -7.32 -4.10 7.30
N LEU A 10 -6.04 -4.06 6.89
CA LEU A 10 -5.55 -3.05 5.97
C LEU A 10 -6.23 -3.16 4.60
N ILE A 11 -6.39 -4.37 4.05
CA ILE A 11 -7.07 -4.57 2.76
C ILE A 11 -8.53 -4.11 2.87
N GLU A 12 -9.25 -4.49 3.93
CA GLU A 12 -10.63 -4.05 4.17
C GLU A 12 -10.73 -2.52 4.28
N TRP A 13 -9.80 -1.89 5.00
CA TRP A 13 -9.74 -0.44 5.13
C TRP A 13 -9.48 0.24 3.78
N VAL A 14 -8.55 -0.26 2.97
CA VAL A 14 -8.28 0.29 1.64
C VAL A 14 -9.49 0.13 0.72
N LEU A 15 -10.14 -1.03 0.73
CA LEU A 15 -11.35 -1.26 -0.07
C LEU A 15 -12.50 -0.35 0.36
N TRP A 16 -12.69 -0.15 1.66
CA TRP A 16 -13.71 0.75 2.18
C TRP A 16 -13.48 2.19 1.70
N ASN A 17 -12.24 2.67 1.73
CA ASN A 17 -11.87 4.03 1.35
C ASN A 17 -11.51 4.20 -0.14
N SER A 18 -11.65 3.15 -0.94
CA SER A 18 -11.11 3.09 -2.31
C SER A 18 -11.50 4.28 -3.19
N GLU A 19 -12.73 4.78 -3.12
CA GLU A 19 -13.17 5.97 -3.88
C GLU A 19 -12.37 7.23 -3.53
N LEU A 20 -12.05 7.44 -2.25
CA LEU A 20 -11.23 8.58 -1.79
C LEU A 20 -9.75 8.40 -2.13
N LEU A 21 -9.32 7.16 -2.36
CA LEU A 21 -7.93 6.82 -2.66
C LEU A 21 -7.63 6.82 -4.17
N MET A 22 -8.65 6.93 -5.03
CA MET A 22 -8.47 6.98 -6.49
C MET A 22 -7.64 8.20 -6.89
N GLY A 23 -6.74 8.02 -7.86
CA GLY A 23 -5.88 9.08 -8.38
C GLY A 23 -4.63 9.37 -7.53
N HIS A 24 -4.46 8.70 -6.39
CA HIS A 24 -3.23 8.76 -5.60
C HIS A 24 -2.22 7.70 -6.03
N LYS A 25 -0.94 7.95 -5.74
CA LYS A 25 0.15 7.00 -5.90
C LYS A 25 0.37 6.21 -4.61
N PHE A 26 0.51 4.90 -4.74
CA PHE A 26 0.65 3.98 -3.61
C PHE A 26 2.07 3.43 -3.52
N TYR A 27 2.63 3.45 -2.32
CA TYR A 27 3.83 2.71 -1.97
C TYR A 27 3.49 1.64 -0.94
N CYS A 28 3.74 0.38 -1.27
CA CYS A 28 3.41 -0.76 -0.40
C CYS A 28 4.58 -1.75 -0.33
N THR A 29 4.72 -2.44 0.80
CA THR A 29 5.79 -3.43 0.99
C THR A 29 5.30 -4.85 0.66
N GLY A 30 6.11 -5.61 -0.06
CA GLY A 30 5.95 -7.05 -0.28
C GLY A 30 4.54 -7.49 -0.68
N THR A 31 4.08 -8.59 -0.08
CA THR A 31 2.78 -9.20 -0.38
C THR A 31 1.59 -8.32 -0.02
N THR A 32 1.74 -7.39 0.93
CA THR A 32 0.69 -6.42 1.27
C THR A 32 0.32 -5.58 0.05
N GLY A 33 1.30 -5.10 -0.71
CA GLY A 33 1.05 -4.31 -1.93
C GLY A 33 0.35 -5.11 -3.03
N THR A 34 0.78 -6.35 -3.25
CA THR A 34 0.16 -7.25 -4.24
C THR A 34 -1.31 -7.51 -3.91
N LEU A 35 -1.61 -7.90 -2.66
CA LEU A 35 -2.98 -8.22 -2.25
C LEU A 35 -3.92 -7.02 -2.34
N ILE A 36 -3.45 -5.83 -1.95
CA ILE A 36 -4.25 -4.60 -2.06
C ILE A 36 -4.52 -4.27 -3.53
N LEU A 37 -3.50 -4.34 -4.39
CA LEU A 37 -3.65 -4.03 -5.82
C LEU A 37 -4.62 -4.99 -6.51
N GLU A 38 -4.54 -6.28 -6.22
CA GLU A 38 -5.47 -7.29 -6.74
C GLU A 38 -6.91 -6.98 -6.30
N ALA A 39 -7.12 -6.73 -5.01
CA ALA A 39 -8.45 -6.44 -4.47
C ALA A 39 -9.04 -5.13 -5.02
N LEU A 40 -8.22 -4.09 -5.21
CA LEU A 40 -8.66 -2.83 -5.79
C LEU A 40 -9.04 -2.97 -7.28
N ARG A 41 -8.27 -3.76 -8.05
CA ARG A 41 -8.60 -4.05 -9.44
C ARG A 41 -9.85 -4.90 -9.59
N GLU A 42 -10.10 -5.82 -8.66
CA GLU A 42 -11.35 -6.60 -8.64
C GLU A 42 -12.57 -5.70 -8.36
N LYS A 43 -12.46 -4.79 -7.38
CA LYS A 43 -13.55 -3.89 -7.01
C LYS A 43 -13.79 -2.79 -8.05
N HIS A 44 -12.72 -2.26 -8.64
CA HIS A 44 -12.73 -1.11 -9.56
C HIS A 44 -11.91 -1.44 -10.82
N PRO A 45 -12.44 -2.29 -11.73
CA PRO A 45 -11.70 -2.80 -12.88
C PRO A 45 -11.34 -1.74 -13.91
N ASP A 46 -12.10 -0.64 -13.97
CA ASP A 46 -11.90 0.45 -14.91
C ASP A 46 -10.95 1.54 -14.38
N VAL A 47 -10.43 1.37 -13.15
CA VAL A 47 -9.53 2.35 -12.51
C VAL A 47 -8.08 1.90 -12.65
N GLU A 48 -7.24 2.80 -13.15
CA GLU A 48 -5.80 2.61 -13.14
C GLU A 48 -5.21 2.98 -11.77
N TRP A 49 -4.52 2.01 -11.15
CA TRP A 49 -3.92 2.15 -9.83
C TRP A 49 -2.39 2.24 -9.95
N ASP A 50 -1.82 3.39 -9.59
CA ASP A 50 -0.37 3.61 -9.57
C ASP A 50 0.26 3.03 -8.30
N PHE A 51 0.89 1.86 -8.42
CA PHE A 51 1.52 1.14 -7.31
C PHE A 51 3.01 0.97 -7.53
N THR A 52 3.78 1.31 -6.50
CA THR A 52 5.18 0.90 -6.33
C THR A 52 5.27 -0.13 -5.21
N ILE A 53 5.56 -1.39 -5.58
CA ILE A 53 5.76 -2.47 -4.61
C ILE A 53 7.24 -2.55 -4.23
N LEU A 54 7.52 -2.22 -2.97
CA LEU A 54 8.83 -2.30 -2.33
C LEU A 54 9.10 -3.71 -1.80
N LYS A 55 10.32 -3.95 -1.30
CA LYS A 55 10.63 -5.22 -0.61
C LYS A 55 9.75 -5.40 0.63
N SER A 56 9.68 -6.62 1.15
CA SER A 56 9.03 -6.85 2.45
C SER A 56 9.85 -6.19 3.57
N GLY A 57 9.20 -5.86 4.70
CA GLY A 57 9.87 -5.28 5.87
C GLY A 57 11.14 -6.04 6.28
N PRO A 58 11.09 -7.40 6.46
CA PRO A 58 12.27 -8.20 6.79
C PRO A 58 13.42 -8.15 5.77
N LEU A 59 13.14 -7.75 4.53
CA LEU A 59 14.12 -7.61 3.44
C LEU A 59 14.52 -6.14 3.21
N GLY A 60 14.21 -5.25 4.15
CA GLY A 60 14.58 -3.83 4.10
C GLY A 60 13.54 -2.91 3.46
N GLY A 61 12.32 -3.40 3.20
CA GLY A 61 11.23 -2.60 2.64
C GLY A 61 10.90 -1.35 3.46
N ASP A 62 10.97 -1.46 4.78
CA ASP A 62 10.66 -0.33 5.68
C ASP A 62 11.74 0.76 5.59
N GLN A 63 13.00 0.38 5.33
CA GLN A 63 14.08 1.34 5.08
C GLN A 63 13.91 2.02 3.72
N GLN A 64 13.47 1.29 2.70
CA GLN A 64 13.11 1.87 1.40
C GLN A 64 11.96 2.88 1.52
N MET A 65 11.00 2.61 2.41
CA MET A 65 9.92 3.53 2.73
C MET A 65 10.46 4.78 3.45
N GLY A 66 11.31 4.57 4.46
CA GLY A 66 11.93 5.65 5.23
C GLY A 66 12.73 6.63 4.36
N SER A 67 13.53 6.14 3.41
CA SER A 67 14.26 7.00 2.45
C SER A 67 13.30 7.92 1.70
N ARG A 68 12.21 7.37 1.17
CA ARG A 68 11.22 8.12 0.39
C ARG A 68 10.46 9.16 1.20
N ILE A 69 10.21 8.87 2.48
CA ILE A 69 9.63 9.86 3.40
C ILE A 69 10.59 11.05 3.55
N VAL A 70 11.89 10.78 3.76
CA VAL A 70 12.90 11.84 3.90
C VAL A 70 13.09 12.64 2.59
N ASP A 71 12.99 11.97 1.45
CA ASP A 71 13.09 12.60 0.13
C ASP A 71 11.80 13.36 -0.29
N GLY A 72 10.76 13.34 0.54
CA GLY A 72 9.49 14.02 0.27
C GLY A 72 8.62 13.33 -0.79
N GLU A 73 8.87 12.06 -1.10
CA GLU A 73 8.08 11.27 -2.04
C GLU A 73 6.80 10.67 -1.42
N ILE A 74 6.67 10.72 -0.08
CA ILE A 74 5.53 10.15 0.65
C ILE A 74 4.91 11.23 1.54
N ASP A 75 3.66 11.58 1.23
CA ASP A 75 2.88 12.57 1.99
C ASP A 75 2.15 11.94 3.19
N TYR A 76 1.68 10.69 3.04
CA TYR A 76 0.89 9.99 4.06
C TYR A 76 1.40 8.57 4.27
N LEU A 77 1.53 8.17 5.54
CA LEU A 77 1.90 6.82 5.94
C LEU A 77 0.77 6.16 6.74
N PHE A 78 0.20 5.10 6.18
CA PHE A 78 -0.68 4.19 6.90
C PHE A 78 0.10 2.95 7.33
N PHE A 79 0.30 2.76 8.64
CA PHE A 79 1.06 1.66 9.18
C PHE A 79 0.27 0.89 10.25
N PHE A 80 -0.05 -0.37 9.95
CA PHE A 80 -0.85 -1.25 10.78
C PHE A 80 0.05 -2.35 11.37
N THR A 81 0.15 -2.41 12.70
CA THR A 81 1.10 -3.27 13.42
C THR A 81 0.44 -4.38 14.20
#